data_AF-A0A094HF08-F1
#
_entry.id   AF-A0A094HF08-F1
#
_cell.length_a   1.000
_cell.length_b   1.000
_cell.length_c   1.000
_cell.angle_alpha   90.00
_cell.angle_beta   90.00
_cell.angle_gamma   90.00
#
_symmetry.space_group_name_H-M   'P 1'
#
loop_
_entity.id
_entity.type
_entity.pdbx_description
1 polymer ?
#
loop_
_entity_poly.entity_id
_entity_poly.type
_entity_poly.pdbx_seq_one_letter_code
_entity_poly.pdbx_strand_id
1 'polypeptide(L)'
;MHFTKTLAVLALSLLAIAAPTPSDTDMTKLASSVSVNTATLRDLQQRLYDAQGQITVILENVIGTSNAVVGQWSGAAAESFKNTLNQYQSDQTRAIEDLVVLAKAVGESADSYKNEESANREIWG
;
A
#
# COMPACT_ATOMS: atom_id res chain seq x y z
N MET A 1 6.06 29.31 10.21
CA MET A 1 5.09 28.69 9.27
C MET A 1 5.73 27.46 8.61
N HIS A 2 6.05 26.41 9.37
CA HIS A 2 6.77 25.21 8.89
C HIS A 2 5.95 23.91 9.01
N PHE A 3 4.70 23.98 9.46
CA PHE A 3 3.84 22.80 9.70
C PHE A 3 2.99 22.38 8.48
N THR A 4 2.93 23.20 7.42
CA THR A 4 2.06 22.95 6.26
C THR A 4 2.69 22.13 5.15
N LYS A 5 4.03 21.97 5.12
CA LYS A 5 4.70 21.22 4.04
C LYS A 5 4.71 19.71 4.25
N THR A 6 4.65 19.23 5.50
CA THR A 6 4.67 17.79 5.82
C THR A 6 3.32 17.11 5.59
N LEU A 7 2.20 17.83 5.79
CA LEU A 7 0.86 17.29 5.51
C LEU A 7 0.60 17.08 4.01
N ALA A 8 1.19 17.91 3.14
CA ALA A 8 1.00 17.80 1.70
C ALA A 8 1.62 16.52 1.12
N VAL A 9 2.73 16.03 1.69
CA VAL A 9 3.41 14.82 1.22
C VAL A 9 2.60 13.57 1.56
N LEU A 10 1.95 13.53 2.73
CA LEU A 10 1.07 12.42 3.12
C LEU A 10 -0.23 12.35 2.30
N ALA A 11 -0.74 13.49 1.84
CA ALA A 11 -1.94 13.55 1.03
C ALA A 11 -1.72 13.07 -0.42
N LEU A 12 -0.52 13.25 -0.99
CA LEU A 12 -0.21 12.76 -2.34
C LEU A 12 -0.12 11.24 -2.41
N SER A 13 0.27 10.56 -1.33
CA SER A 13 0.34 9.09 -1.28
C SER A 13 -1.05 8.46 -1.31
N LEU A 14 -2.06 9.08 -0.68
CA LEU A 14 -3.44 8.57 -0.69
C LEU A 14 -4.16 8.82 -2.02
N LEU A 15 -3.78 9.84 -2.79
CA LEU A 15 -4.43 10.15 -4.06
C LEU A 15 -4.07 9.15 -5.18
N ALA A 16 -2.96 8.42 -5.05
CA ALA A 16 -2.55 7.39 -6.00
C ALA A 16 -3.36 6.08 -5.89
N ILE A 17 -4.04 5.84 -4.76
CA ILE A 17 -4.89 4.65 -4.54
C ILE A 17 -6.29 4.84 -5.16
N ALA A 18 -6.66 6.07 -5.52
CA ALA A 18 -7.94 6.40 -6.17
C ALA A 18 -7.87 6.42 -7.71
N ALA A 19 -6.77 5.94 -8.31
CA ALA A 19 -6.74 5.74 -9.75
C ALA A 19 -7.71 4.61 -10.13
N PRO A 20 -8.57 4.79 -11.15
CA PRO A 20 -9.48 3.73 -11.59
C PRO A 20 -8.67 2.50 -11.95
N THR A 21 -8.92 1.39 -11.27
CA THR A 21 -8.53 0.06 -11.75
C THR A 21 -9.06 -0.06 -13.18
N PRO A 22 -8.19 -0.26 -14.19
CA PRO A 22 -8.66 -0.40 -15.56
C PRO A 22 -9.58 -1.63 -15.64
N SER A 23 -10.86 -1.36 -15.84
CA SER A 23 -11.91 -2.33 -16.10
C SER A 23 -11.72 -2.94 -17.48
N ASP A 24 -11.71 -4.28 -17.55
CA ASP A 24 -11.85 -5.11 -18.73
C ASP A 24 -11.18 -4.60 -20.01
N THR A 25 -9.85 -4.70 -20.05
CA THR A 25 -9.13 -4.68 -21.32
C THR A 25 -8.90 -6.13 -21.74
N ASP A 26 -9.51 -6.55 -22.86
CA ASP A 26 -9.34 -7.85 -23.52
C ASP A 26 -7.87 -8.34 -23.45
N MET A 27 -7.56 -9.17 -22.45
CA MET A 27 -6.20 -9.70 -22.21
C MET A 27 -5.69 -10.57 -23.36
N THR A 28 -6.56 -11.00 -24.26
CA THR A 28 -6.26 -11.86 -25.41
C THR A 28 -5.55 -11.13 -26.56
N LYS A 29 -5.60 -9.79 -26.62
CA LYS A 29 -4.91 -9.01 -27.68
C LYS A 29 -3.51 -8.51 -27.32
N LEU A 30 -3.09 -8.61 -26.05
CA LEU A 30 -1.74 -8.24 -25.60
C LEU A 30 -0.71 -9.39 -25.66
N ALA A 31 -1.13 -10.60 -26.03
CA ALA A 31 -0.29 -11.80 -25.94
C ALA A 31 0.91 -11.85 -26.91
N SER A 32 1.06 -10.91 -27.85
CA SER A 32 2.13 -10.98 -28.87
C SER A 32 3.29 -9.99 -28.70
N SER A 33 3.32 -9.13 -27.67
CA SER A 33 4.45 -8.20 -27.50
C SER A 33 4.66 -7.58 -26.11
N VAL A 34 4.02 -8.06 -25.04
CA VAL A 34 4.29 -7.53 -23.70
C VAL A 34 5.53 -8.20 -23.13
N SER A 35 6.71 -7.58 -23.31
CA SER A 35 7.87 -7.91 -22.49
C SER A 35 7.58 -7.45 -21.07
N VAL A 36 7.11 -8.36 -20.21
CA VAL A 36 6.92 -8.02 -18.80
C VAL A 36 8.28 -7.93 -18.13
N ASN A 37 8.65 -6.72 -17.72
CA ASN A 37 9.87 -6.50 -16.97
C ASN A 37 9.67 -6.98 -15.52
N THR A 38 10.10 -8.21 -15.25
CA THR A 38 10.03 -8.83 -13.92
C THR A 38 10.76 -8.01 -12.85
N ALA A 39 11.80 -7.25 -13.21
CA ALA A 39 12.48 -6.35 -12.27
C ALA A 39 11.58 -5.19 -11.85
N THR A 40 10.76 -4.64 -12.75
CA THR A 40 9.77 -3.59 -12.42
C THR A 40 8.70 -4.11 -11.47
N LEU A 41 8.25 -5.36 -11.64
CA LEU A 41 7.29 -5.98 -10.72
C LEU A 41 7.91 -6.20 -9.34
N ARG A 42 9.18 -6.63 -9.27
CA ARG A 42 9.89 -6.77 -7.99
C ARG A 42 10.15 -5.43 -7.30
N ASP A 43 10.47 -4.38 -8.05
CA ASP A 43 10.58 -3.01 -7.50
C ASP A 43 9.25 -2.54 -6.92
N LEU A 44 8.14 -2.76 -7.63
CA LEU A 44 6.81 -2.44 -7.12
C LEU A 44 6.47 -3.23 -5.84
N GLN A 45 6.75 -4.54 -5.82
CA GLN A 45 6.56 -5.36 -4.63
C GLN A 45 7.33 -4.79 -3.43
N GLN A 46 8.59 -4.40 -3.61
CA GLN A 46 9.39 -3.81 -2.54
C GLN A 46 8.79 -2.49 -2.04
N ARG A 47 8.38 -1.60 -2.97
CA ARG A 47 7.74 -0.32 -2.61
C ARG A 47 6.47 -0.50 -1.80
N LEU A 48 5.69 -1.55 -2.07
CA LEU A 48 4.48 -1.86 -1.30
C LEU A 48 4.81 -2.29 0.13
N TYR A 49 5.86 -3.10 0.32
CA TYR A 49 6.35 -3.42 1.67
C TYR A 49 6.93 -2.21 2.39
N ASP A 50 7.67 -1.35 1.69
CA ASP A 50 8.20 -0.12 2.27
C ASP A 50 7.07 0.82 2.70
N ALA A 51 6.03 0.97 1.88
CA ALA A 51 4.84 1.74 2.21
C ALA A 51 4.11 1.17 3.43
N GLN A 52 3.98 -0.16 3.52
CA GLN A 52 3.42 -0.82 4.69
C GLN A 52 4.22 -0.49 5.95
N GLY A 53 5.54 -0.59 5.91
CA GLY A 53 6.41 -0.23 7.03
C GLY A 53 6.26 1.24 7.46
N GLN A 54 6.19 2.15 6.49
CA GLN A 54 5.98 3.58 6.77
C GLN A 54 4.63 3.85 7.45
N ILE A 55 3.55 3.22 7.00
CA ILE A 55 2.22 3.36 7.60
C ILE A 55 2.23 2.82 9.03
N THR A 56 2.86 1.68 9.28
CA THR A 56 3.00 1.12 10.64
C THR A 56 3.69 2.11 11.58
N VAL A 57 4.82 2.71 11.17
CA VAL A 57 5.54 3.71 11.97
C VAL A 57 4.68 4.96 12.23
N ILE A 58 3.94 5.43 11.22
CA ILE A 58 3.03 6.58 11.39
C ILE A 58 1.93 6.24 12.39
N LEU A 59 1.31 5.07 12.27
CA LEU A 59 0.25 4.61 13.17
C LEU A 59 0.73 4.56 14.63
N GLU A 60 1.90 3.99 14.88
CA GLU A 60 2.49 3.93 16.23
C GLU A 60 2.73 5.33 16.81
N ASN A 61 3.28 6.26 16.01
CA ASN A 61 3.51 7.64 16.44
C ASN A 61 2.21 8.38 16.74
N VAL A 62 1.17 8.20 15.91
CA VAL A 62 -0.14 8.80 16.11
C VAL A 62 -0.79 8.26 17.37
N ILE A 63 -0.79 6.94 17.60
CA ILE A 63 -1.35 6.34 18.82
C ILE A 63 -0.62 6.85 20.06
N GLY A 64 0.72 6.86 20.05
CA GLY A 64 1.53 7.34 21.17
C GLY A 64 1.21 8.80 21.52
N THR A 65 1.19 9.68 20.52
CA THR A 65 0.88 11.11 20.72
C THR A 65 -0.57 11.31 21.17
N SER A 66 -1.50 10.57 20.57
CA SER A 66 -2.94 10.68 20.84
C SER A 66 -3.28 10.24 22.26
N ASN A 67 -2.65 9.17 22.76
CA ASN A 67 -2.84 8.72 24.15
C ASN A 67 -2.36 9.75 25.18
N ALA A 68 -1.27 10.47 24.90
CA ALA A 68 -0.79 11.56 25.75
C ALA A 68 -1.79 12.73 25.81
N VAL A 69 -2.41 13.08 24.68
CA VAL A 69 -3.44 14.14 24.60
C VAL A 69 -4.72 13.73 25.32
N VAL A 70 -5.20 12.50 25.10
CA VAL A 70 -6.41 11.97 25.76
C VAL A 70 -6.27 11.95 27.28
N GLY A 71 -5.07 11.69 27.81
CA GLY A 71 -4.80 11.74 29.24
C GLY A 71 -5.07 13.11 29.88
N GLN A 72 -5.15 14.18 29.09
CA GLN A 72 -5.45 15.54 29.54
C GLN A 72 -6.94 15.89 29.43
N TRP A 73 -7.75 15.07 28.77
CA TRP A 73 -9.17 15.32 28.50
C TRP A 73 -10.04 14.37 29.34
N SER A 74 -11.23 14.84 29.73
CA SER A 74 -12.20 14.04 30.49
C SER A 74 -13.62 14.21 29.94
N GLY A 75 -14.50 13.25 30.22
CA GLY A 75 -15.89 13.28 29.79
C GLY A 75 -16.08 12.99 28.30
N ALA A 76 -17.19 13.46 27.73
CA ALA A 76 -17.62 13.11 26.37
C ALA A 76 -16.59 13.44 25.28
N ALA A 77 -15.79 14.50 25.44
CA ALA A 77 -14.74 14.86 24.49
C ALA A 77 -13.62 13.79 24.43
N ALA A 78 -13.23 13.24 25.59
CA ALA A 78 -12.23 12.18 25.66
C ALA A 78 -12.77 10.86 25.06
N GLU A 79 -14.03 10.53 25.30
CA GLU A 79 -14.67 9.35 24.69
C GLU A 79 -14.80 9.48 23.17
N SER A 80 -15.27 10.63 22.68
CA SER A 80 -15.39 10.88 21.25
C SER A 80 -14.03 10.78 20.56
N PHE A 81 -12.98 11.35 21.14
CA PHE A 81 -11.63 11.25 20.60
C PHE A 81 -11.12 9.81 20.61
N LYS A 82 -11.29 9.06 21.70
CA LYS A 82 -10.90 7.63 21.77
C LYS A 82 -11.58 6.81 20.69
N ASN A 83 -12.87 7.04 20.44
CA ASN A 83 -13.61 6.35 19.39
C ASN A 83 -13.04 6.66 18.01
N THR A 84 -12.74 7.94 17.72
CA THR A 84 -12.10 8.33 16.46
C THR A 84 -10.70 7.72 16.32
N LEU A 85 -9.91 7.68 17.40
CA LEU A 85 -8.58 7.05 17.38
C LEU A 85 -8.65 5.55 17.11
N ASN A 86 -9.61 4.86 17.73
CA ASN A 86 -9.83 3.43 17.51
C ASN A 86 -10.25 3.15 16.06
N GLN A 87 -11.12 3.99 15.49
CA GLN A 87 -11.53 3.84 14.10
C GLN A 87 -10.38 4.09 13.14
N TYR A 88 -9.58 5.14 13.37
CA TYR A 88 -8.35 5.38 12.62
C TYR A 88 -7.40 4.18 12.68
N GLN A 89 -7.18 3.58 13.86
CA GLN A 89 -6.34 2.40 14.01
C GLN A 89 -6.87 1.19 13.21
N SER A 90 -8.19 0.97 13.25
CA SER A 90 -8.82 -0.08 12.45
C SER A 90 -8.60 0.13 10.95
N ASP A 91 -8.79 1.36 10.47
CA ASP A 91 -8.64 1.68 9.05
C ASP A 91 -7.19 1.53 8.58
N GLN A 92 -6.21 1.95 9.39
CA GLN A 92 -4.79 1.76 9.07
C GLN A 92 -4.38 0.28 9.07
N THR A 93 -4.91 -0.53 9.99
CA THR A 93 -4.67 -1.98 10.01
C THR A 93 -5.13 -2.61 8.70
N ARG A 94 -6.33 -2.27 8.24
CA ARG A 94 -6.86 -2.75 6.95
C ARG A 94 -5.99 -2.32 5.77
N ALA A 95 -5.57 -1.06 5.74
CA ALA A 95 -4.70 -0.56 4.67
C ALA A 95 -3.35 -1.30 4.63
N ILE A 96 -2.77 -1.61 5.80
CA ILE A 96 -1.56 -2.43 5.91
C ILE A 96 -1.78 -3.83 5.32
N GLU A 97 -2.90 -4.49 5.67
CA GLU A 97 -3.25 -5.81 5.15
C GLU A 97 -3.42 -5.80 3.63
N ASP A 98 -4.14 -4.80 3.10
CA ASP A 98 -4.37 -4.63 1.67
C ASP A 98 -3.05 -4.45 0.89
N LEU A 99 -2.11 -3.67 1.43
CA LEU A 99 -0.77 -3.50 0.85
C LEU A 99 0.01 -4.81 0.81
N VAL A 100 -0.07 -5.63 1.85
CA VAL A 100 0.58 -6.94 1.89
C VAL A 100 -0.02 -7.90 0.86
N VAL A 101 -1.35 -7.91 0.73
CA VAL A 101 -2.05 -8.72 -0.28
C VAL A 101 -1.63 -8.30 -1.68
N LEU A 102 -1.60 -6.99 -1.96
CA LEU A 102 -1.16 -6.46 -3.25
C LEU A 102 0.31 -6.80 -3.54
N ALA A 103 1.20 -6.66 -2.55
CA ALA A 103 2.61 -7.00 -2.70
C ALA A 103 2.81 -8.48 -3.06
N LYS A 104 2.02 -9.38 -2.44
CA LYS A 104 2.04 -10.82 -2.77
C LYS A 104 1.58 -11.08 -4.20
N ALA A 105 0.45 -10.51 -4.62
CA ALA A 105 -0.07 -10.69 -5.98
C ALA A 105 0.91 -10.19 -7.06
N VAL A 106 1.59 -9.06 -6.81
CA VAL A 106 2.64 -8.54 -7.70
C VAL A 106 3.84 -9.48 -7.74
N GLY A 107 4.26 -10.01 -6.59
CA GLY A 107 5.35 -10.99 -6.50
C GLY A 107 5.06 -12.29 -7.24
N GLU A 108 3.85 -12.84 -7.07
CA GLU A 108 3.36 -14.03 -7.76
C GLU A 108 3.32 -13.84 -9.27
N SER A 109 2.86 -12.66 -9.73
CA SER A 109 2.88 -12.30 -11.15
C SER A 109 4.31 -12.30 -11.70
N ALA A 110 5.27 -11.73 -10.97
CA ALA A 110 6.68 -11.72 -11.38
C ALA A 110 7.27 -13.13 -11.50
N ASP A 111 6.90 -14.03 -10.59
CA ASP A 111 7.31 -15.44 -10.64
C ASP A 111 6.69 -16.19 -11.82
N SER A 112 5.40 -15.96 -12.11
CA SER A 112 4.73 -16.57 -13.27
C SER A 112 5.43 -16.21 -14.58
N TYR A 113 5.71 -14.92 -14.80
CA TYR A 113 6.40 -14.47 -16.02
C TYR A 113 7.83 -15.03 -16.13
N LYS A 114 8.57 -15.10 -15.01
CA LYS A 114 9.92 -15.68 -15.01
C LYS A 114 9.90 -17.17 -15.35
N ASN A 115 8.89 -17.91 -14.86
CA ASN A 115 8.73 -19.33 -15.15
C ASN A 115 8.36 -19.57 -16.61
N GLU A 116 7.44 -18.77 -17.17
CA GLU A 116 7.08 -18.83 -18.60
C GLU A 116 8.29 -18.53 -19.50
N GLU A 117 9.07 -17.50 -19.18
CA GLU A 117 10.27 -17.15 -19.94
C GLU A 117 11.34 -18.25 -19.89
N SER A 118 11.49 -18.91 -18.73
CA SER A 118 12.43 -20.02 -18.55
C SER A 118 11.98 -21.26 -19.33
N ALA A 119 10.70 -21.62 -19.26
CA ALA A 119 10.13 -22.73 -20.02
C ALA A 119 10.24 -22.48 -21.54
N ASN A 120 10.00 -21.25 -22.00
CA ASN A 120 10.13 -20.88 -23.40
C ASN A 120 11.58 -20.97 -23.88
N ARG A 121 12.56 -20.58 -23.05
CA ARG A 121 13.99 -20.76 -23.31
C ARG A 121 14.40 -22.24 -23.37
N GLU A 122 13.84 -23.10 -22.53
CA GLU A 122 14.15 -24.55 -22.57
C GLU A 122 13.60 -25.25 -23.82
N ILE A 123 12.46 -24.77 -24.34
CA ILE A 123 11.81 -25.37 -25.52
C ILE A 123 12.43 -24.85 -26.84
N TRP A 124 12.82 -23.57 -26.90
CA TRP A 124 13.19 -22.90 -28.15
C TRP A 124 14.59 -22.26 -28.17
N GLY A 125 15.33 -22.33 -27.06
CA GLY A 125 16.66 -21.74 -26.90
C GLY A 125 17.82 -22.66 -27.24
#